data_AF-A0A8S9RZ56-F1
#
_entry.id   AF-A0A8S9RZ56-F1
#
_cell.length_a   1.000
_cell.length_b   1.000
_cell.length_c   1.000
_cell.angle_alpha   90.00
_cell.angle_beta   90.00
_cell.angle_gamma   90.00
#
_symmetry.space_group_name_H-M   'P 1'
#
loop_
_entity.id
_entity.type
_entity.pdbx_description
1 polymer ?
#
loop_
_entity_poly.entity_id
_entity_poly.type
_entity_poly.pdbx_seq_one_letter_code
_entity_poly.pdbx_strand_id
1 'polypeptide(L)'
;MKERTKRFSASIYFNRFVLQDDDGTHMSGLLINLFSFLWPSLLKLPSSFLIDFVTPLIKVTHETKEAETFSSLREFKEWKEKDKAHATE
;
A
#
# COMPACT_ATOMS: atom_id res chain seq x y z
N MET A 1 28.78 9.64 36.09
CA MET A 1 27.35 10.01 35.91
C MET A 1 27.02 9.81 34.44
N LYS A 2 26.11 8.89 34.11
CA LYS A 2 25.75 8.56 32.72
C LYS A 2 24.35 9.09 32.48
N GLU A 3 24.22 10.14 31.67
CA GLU A 3 22.95 10.78 31.31
C GLU A 3 21.94 9.72 30.88
N ARG A 4 20.84 9.58 31.64
CA ARG A 4 19.68 8.81 31.22
C ARG A 4 18.97 9.59 30.12
N THR A 5 19.20 9.19 28.87
CA THR A 5 18.44 9.65 27.71
C THR A 5 16.97 9.35 27.99
N LYS A 6 16.16 10.42 28.18
CA LYS A 6 14.71 10.31 28.36
C LYS A 6 14.12 9.69 27.09
N ARG A 7 13.82 8.40 27.12
CA ARG A 7 12.97 7.75 26.13
C ARG A 7 11.59 8.36 26.26
N PHE A 8 11.25 9.29 25.38
CA PHE A 8 9.87 9.72 25.17
C PHE A 8 9.09 8.49 24.69
N SER A 9 8.43 7.81 25.61
CA SER A 9 7.50 6.73 25.30
C SER A 9 6.22 7.40 24.79
N ALA A 10 6.17 7.67 23.49
CA ALA A 10 4.90 7.84 22.82
C ALA A 10 4.17 6.49 22.94
N SER A 11 3.06 6.47 23.69
CA SER A 11 2.20 5.30 23.79
C SER A 11 1.45 5.16 22.46
N ILE A 12 2.06 4.45 21.51
CA ILE A 12 1.46 4.12 20.23
C ILE A 12 0.79 2.75 20.42
N TYR A 13 -0.53 2.71 20.37
CA TYR A 13 -1.30 1.47 20.54
C TYR A 13 -1.09 0.48 19.37
N PHE A 14 -0.78 1.00 18.18
CA PHE A 14 -0.58 0.22 16.95
C PHE A 14 0.77 0.53 16.30
N ASN A 15 1.61 -0.48 16.14
CA ASN A 15 2.95 -0.33 15.56
C ASN A 15 2.95 -0.21 14.02
N ARG A 16 1.78 -0.26 13.38
CA ARG A 16 1.65 -0.23 11.91
C ARG A 16 0.31 0.38 11.53
N PHE A 17 0.34 1.31 10.58
CA PHE A 17 -0.83 1.86 9.92
C PHE A 17 -0.85 1.40 8.47
N VAL A 18 -1.99 0.86 8.03
CA VAL A 18 -2.23 0.42 6.65
C VAL A 18 -3.30 1.31 6.06
N LEU A 19 -3.01 1.90 4.91
CA LEU A 19 -3.93 2.76 4.16
C LEU A 19 -4.26 2.06 2.83
N GLN A 20 -5.52 2.13 2.41
CA GLN A 20 -6.00 1.61 1.14
C GLN A 20 -6.82 2.72 0.48
N ASP A 21 -6.40 3.18 -0.70
CA ASP A 21 -7.11 4.20 -1.48
C ASP A 21 -7.06 3.87 -2.99
N ASP A 22 -8.21 3.90 -3.65
CA ASP A 22 -8.34 3.73 -5.10
C ASP A 22 -7.77 4.93 -5.90
N ASP A 23 -7.60 6.08 -5.24
CA ASP A 23 -6.97 7.32 -5.76
C ASP A 23 -5.62 7.61 -5.05
N GLY A 24 -4.82 6.56 -4.86
CA GLY A 24 -3.71 6.42 -3.90
C GLY A 24 -2.55 7.45 -3.90
N THR A 25 -2.53 8.48 -4.74
CA THR A 25 -1.51 9.56 -4.67
C THR A 25 -1.99 10.81 -3.92
N HIS A 26 -3.26 11.19 -4.05
CA HIS A 26 -3.72 12.49 -3.54
C HIS A 26 -4.07 12.45 -2.04
N MET A 27 -4.72 11.38 -1.58
CA MET A 27 -5.02 11.16 -0.16
C MET A 27 -3.78 10.78 0.65
N SER A 28 -2.88 9.99 0.08
CA SER A 28 -1.58 9.65 0.68
C SER A 28 -0.74 10.89 0.97
N GLY A 29 -0.73 11.88 0.07
CA GLY A 29 -0.02 13.15 0.28
C GLY A 29 -0.61 13.98 1.44
N LEU A 30 -1.94 14.02 1.56
CA LEU A 30 -2.62 14.70 2.68
C LEU A 30 -2.38 14.01 4.02
N LEU A 31 -2.38 12.68 4.04
CA LEU A 31 -2.11 11.90 5.25
C LEU A 31 -0.67 12.05 5.71
N ILE A 32 0.30 12.00 4.78
CA ILE A 32 1.70 12.30 5.09
C ILE A 32 1.86 13.72 5.63
N ASN A 33 1.16 14.70 5.04
CA ASN A 33 1.16 16.07 5.51
C ASN A 33 0.57 16.20 6.94
N LEU A 34 -0.54 15.50 7.21
CA LEU A 34 -1.18 15.44 8.52
C LEU A 34 -0.27 14.81 9.58
N PHE A 35 0.36 13.66 9.27
CA PHE A 35 1.29 13.00 10.18
C PHE A 35 2.57 13.83 10.41
N SER A 36 3.04 14.56 9.40
CA SER A 36 4.17 15.47 9.51
C SER A 36 3.88 16.65 10.46
N PHE A 37 2.66 17.20 10.39
CA PHE A 37 2.26 18.33 11.23
C PHE A 37 1.94 17.90 12.67
N LEU A 38 1.17 16.83 12.85
CA LEU A 38 0.71 16.40 14.18
C LEU A 38 1.76 15.58 14.94
N TRP A 39 2.53 14.75 14.25
CA TRP A 39 3.48 13.81 14.87
C TRP A 39 4.79 13.64 14.08
N PRO A 40 5.62 14.70 13.99
CA PRO A 40 6.89 14.65 13.27
C PRO A 40 7.90 13.65 13.86
N SER A 41 7.75 13.25 15.13
CA SER A 41 8.55 12.18 15.76
C SER A 41 8.16 10.78 15.27
N LEU A 42 6.93 10.59 14.80
CA LEU A 42 6.39 9.32 14.31
C LEU A 42 6.96 8.97 12.94
N LEU A 43 7.21 9.98 12.09
CA LEU A 43 7.87 9.82 10.79
C LEU A 43 9.39 9.56 10.89
N LYS A 44 10.00 9.77 12.07
CA LYS A 44 11.41 9.43 12.33
C LYS A 44 11.60 7.96 12.71
N LEU A 45 10.50 7.24 12.94
CA LEU A 45 10.52 5.79 13.09
C LEU A 45 10.90 5.16 11.74
N PRO A 46 11.48 3.94 11.75
CA PRO A 46 11.85 3.26 10.50
C PRO A 46 10.69 3.24 9.51
N SER A 47 11.04 3.26 8.22
CA SER A 47 10.16 3.37 7.05
C SER A 47 9.03 2.34 6.96
N SER A 48 8.94 1.42 7.92
CA SER A 48 7.92 0.38 8.09
C SER A 48 6.70 0.81 8.90
N PHE A 49 6.66 2.06 9.39
CA PHE A 49 5.53 2.56 10.19
C PHE A 49 4.29 2.91 9.34
N LEU A 50 4.49 3.57 8.20
CA LEU A 50 3.45 3.85 7.20
C LEU A 50 3.65 2.91 6.02
N ILE A 51 2.69 2.02 5.78
CA ILE A 51 2.71 1.08 4.65
C ILE A 51 1.47 1.32 3.81
N ASP A 52 1.69 1.50 2.52
CA ASP A 52 0.63 1.51 1.52
C ASP A 52 0.27 0.06 1.16
N PHE A 53 -1.02 -0.25 1.12
CA PHE A 53 -1.52 -1.57 0.77
C PHE A 53 -2.48 -1.48 -0.42
N VAL A 54 -1.98 -1.91 -1.56
CA VAL A 54 -2.76 -1.96 -2.80
C VAL A 54 -3.57 -3.26 -2.83
N THR A 55 -4.89 -3.14 -2.95
CA THR A 55 -5.78 -4.30 -3.11
C THR A 55 -5.90 -4.71 -4.57
N PRO A 56 -5.99 -6.02 -4.87
CA PRO A 56 -6.32 -6.48 -6.21
C PRO A 56 -7.75 -6.07 -6.56
N LEU A 57 -7.92 -5.35 -7.66
CA LEU A 57 -9.19 -4.83 -8.14
C LEU A 57 -10.00 -5.90 -8.88
N ILE A 58 -9.33 -6.76 -9.64
CA ILE A 58 -9.95 -7.82 -10.44
C ILE A 58 -9.24 -9.14 -10.13
N LYS A 59 -10.02 -10.20 -9.95
CA LYS A 59 -9.52 -11.57 -9.87
C LYS A 59 -10.17 -12.39 -10.97
N VAL A 60 -9.35 -12.95 -11.85
CA VAL A 60 -9.77 -13.88 -12.90
C VAL A 60 -9.44 -15.30 -12.43
N THR A 61 -10.42 -16.18 -12.50
CA THR A 61 -10.27 -17.60 -12.16
C THR A 61 -10.40 -18.44 -13.43
N HIS A 62 -9.43 -19.32 -13.65
CA HIS A 62 -9.41 -20.24 -14.77
C HIS A 62 -9.79 -21.64 -14.29
N GLU A 63 -10.38 -22.46 -15.15
CA GLU A 63 -10.72 -23.86 -14.81
C GLU A 63 -9.46 -24.73 -14.63
N THR A 64 -8.39 -24.40 -15.35
CA THR A 64 -7.18 -25.24 -15.44
C THR A 64 -5.89 -24.54 -14.99
N LYS A 65 -5.95 -23.24 -14.67
CA LYS A 65 -4.78 -22.42 -14.27
C LYS A 65 -5.03 -21.71 -12.95
N GLU A 66 -3.95 -21.27 -12.31
CA GLU A 66 -4.03 -20.46 -11.10
C GLU A 66 -4.75 -19.13 -11.36
N ALA A 67 -5.39 -18.61 -10.32
CA ALA A 67 -6.14 -17.36 -10.41
C ALA A 67 -5.20 -16.16 -10.55
N GLU A 68 -5.45 -15.33 -11.57
CA GLU A 68 -4.68 -14.12 -11.82
C GLU A 68 -5.39 -12.90 -11.20
N THR A 69 -4.64 -12.05 -10.52
CA THR A 69 -5.16 -10.85 -9.87
C THR A 69 -4.53 -9.60 -10.48
N PHE A 70 -5.36 -8.59 -10.75
CA PHE A 70 -4.97 -7.34 -11.36
C PHE A 70 -5.33 -6.19 -10.43
N SER A 71 -4.37 -5.31 -10.16
CA SER A 71 -4.58 -4.13 -9.31
C SER A 71 -5.07 -2.92 -10.10
N SER A 72 -5.08 -3.01 -11.45
CA SER A 72 -5.61 -1.95 -12.31
C SER A 72 -6.43 -2.49 -13.49
N LEU A 73 -7.40 -1.67 -13.95
CA LEU A 73 -8.17 -1.96 -15.17
C LEU A 73 -7.31 -1.99 -16.43
N ARG A 74 -6.18 -1.26 -16.44
CA ARG A 74 -5.25 -1.22 -17.57
C ARG A 74 -4.54 -2.57 -17.73
N GLU A 75 -3.94 -3.07 -16.65
CA GLU A 75 -3.27 -4.39 -16.64
C GLU A 75 -4.24 -5.49 -17.07
N PHE A 76 -5.48 -5.46 -16.57
CA PHE A 76 -6.50 -6.41 -16.98
C PHE A 76 -6.83 -6.34 -18.48
N LYS A 77 -6.95 -5.14 -19.06
CA LYS A 77 -7.21 -4.96 -20.49
C LYS A 77 -6.05 -5.47 -21.35
N GLU A 78 -4.82 -5.10 -21.00
CA GLU A 78 -3.62 -5.56 -21.70
C GLU A 78 -3.48 -7.09 -21.64
N TRP A 79 -3.77 -7.69 -20.49
CA TRP A 79 -3.82 -9.15 -20.32
C TRP A 79 -4.88 -9.79 -21.22
N LYS A 80 -6.10 -9.25 -21.22
CA LYS A 80 -7.22 -9.77 -22.02
C LYS A 80 -6.97 -9.67 -23.53
N GLU A 81 -6.28 -8.62 -23.98
CA GLU A 81 -5.90 -8.45 -25.39
C GLU A 81 -4.83 -9.47 -25.82
N LYS A 82 -3.84 -9.74 -24.96
CA LYS A 82 -2.84 -10.81 -25.21
C LYS A 82 -3.48 -12.20 -25.28
N ASP A 83 -4.44 -12.49 -24.40
CA ASP A 83 -5.13 -13.79 -24.39
C ASP A 83 -5.96 -14.01 -25.68
N LYS A 84 -6.60 -12.96 -26.20
CA LYS A 84 -7.32 -13.03 -27.49
C LYS A 84 -6.38 -13.22 -28.69
N ALA A 85 -5.19 -12.62 -28.66
CA ALA A 85 -4.21 -12.77 -29.73
C ALA A 85 -3.70 -14.22 -29.86
N HIS A 86 -3.52 -14.91 -28.73
CA HIS A 86 -3.11 -16.32 -28.71
C HIS A 86 -4.19 -17.32 -29.17
N ALA A 87 -5.47 -16.92 -29.17
CA ALA A 87 -6.57 -17.79 -29.59
C ALA A 87 -6.86 -17.73 -31.11
N THR A 88 -6.15 -16.90 -31.87
CA THR A 88 -6.43 -16.64 -33.30
C THR A 88 -5.31 -17.13 -34.25
N GLU A 89 -4.36 -17.93 -33.75
CA GLU A 89 -3.38 -18.67 -34.56
C GLU A 89 -3.63 -20.18 -34.54
#